data_AF-E4XTD9-F1
#
_entry.id   AF-E4XTD9-F1
#
_cell.length_a   1.000
_cell.length_b   1.000
_cell.length_c   1.000
_cell.angle_alpha   90.00
_cell.angle_beta   90.00
_cell.angle_gamma   90.00
#
_symmetry.space_group_name_H-M   'P 1'
#
loop_
_entity.id
_entity.type
_entity.pdbx_description
1 polymer ?
#
loop_
_entity_poly.entity_id
_entity_poly.type
_entity_poly.pdbx_seq_one_letter_code
_entity_poly.pdbx_strand_id
1 'polypeptide(L)'
;MQRAHSTKSSSSARCLESSFGQASSPAFQLNKGFMKKPTTVGELLIHQKKALKRPLTISPSKLVQREFNDCFKCVNNYLKAESNEDLKKLVVNGWNQSDLANEIFAIIIKQSRDNPAEESRRRGLELMAILLFFTAPSSTLADVIGEWLNEVLESAKAADFHLEKTCRNYLEKILIKGNRRGLVEPSLSEIQQAKRLLYHESMFGISLQQLLAAQKKRFPELEIPWIQKELTKEIIRLGGFTTEGIFRLPGEIDKVNALKAQVEDYEIVDSSSLDCHVVCSLLKLWFRELSEPIFPLALTEQILNSSESMELSVAIVAKLPAENRATLLHLIRFLQTFTKPEVILKTRMDSSNLGMVMAPNLFRPVSDDPRALLDNSRREINLLRNLIEGLDTEDAAIYDSEFRVDIV
;
A
#
# COMPACT_ATOMS: atom_id res chain seq x y z
N MET A 1 -73.11 -26.36 -11.83
CA MET A 1 -71.74 -26.61 -11.32
C MET A 1 -70.76 -25.69 -12.03
N GLN A 2 -70.13 -24.82 -11.23
CA GLN A 2 -68.89 -24.06 -11.39
C GLN A 2 -68.46 -23.48 -12.75
N ARG A 3 -68.48 -22.14 -12.80
CA ARG A 3 -67.70 -21.30 -13.71
C ARG A 3 -66.29 -21.08 -13.15
N ALA A 4 -65.35 -20.92 -14.08
CA ALA A 4 -63.91 -20.76 -13.90
C ALA A 4 -63.49 -19.53 -13.05
N HIS A 5 -62.46 -19.73 -12.22
CA HIS A 5 -61.61 -18.65 -11.70
C HIS A 5 -60.17 -18.87 -12.16
N SER A 6 -59.66 -17.95 -12.98
CA SER A 6 -58.22 -17.83 -13.24
C SER A 6 -57.56 -17.10 -12.07
N THR A 7 -56.61 -17.74 -11.39
CA THR A 7 -55.70 -17.06 -10.47
C THR A 7 -54.36 -16.86 -11.17
N LYS A 8 -54.04 -15.58 -11.41
CA LYS A 8 -52.70 -15.13 -11.82
C LYS A 8 -51.72 -15.46 -10.69
N SER A 9 -50.67 -16.20 -11.00
CA SER A 9 -49.53 -16.41 -10.09
C SER A 9 -48.68 -15.14 -10.05
N SER A 10 -48.76 -14.41 -8.94
CA SER A 10 -47.78 -13.38 -8.59
C SER A 10 -46.56 -14.05 -7.97
N SER A 11 -45.46 -14.14 -8.72
CA SER A 11 -44.16 -14.51 -8.18
C SER A 11 -43.59 -13.33 -7.37
N SER A 12 -43.92 -13.25 -6.08
CA SER A 12 -43.19 -12.42 -5.13
C SER A 12 -41.88 -13.12 -4.78
N ALA A 13 -40.76 -12.64 -5.33
CA ALA A 13 -39.44 -12.95 -4.80
C ALA A 13 -39.42 -12.54 -3.31
N ARG A 14 -39.19 -13.50 -2.42
CA ARG A 14 -38.99 -13.24 -1.00
C ARG A 14 -37.74 -12.35 -0.87
N CYS A 15 -37.89 -11.14 -0.36
CA CYS A 15 -36.76 -10.42 0.25
C CYS A 15 -36.21 -11.32 1.36
N LEU A 16 -34.93 -11.64 1.30
CA LEU A 16 -34.19 -12.16 2.43
C LEU A 16 -34.35 -11.17 3.60
N GLU A 17 -34.67 -11.67 4.79
CA GLU A 17 -34.77 -10.85 5.99
C GLU A 17 -33.39 -10.20 6.25
N SER A 18 -33.30 -8.90 5.99
CA SER A 18 -32.12 -8.08 6.21
C SER A 18 -31.65 -8.18 7.66
N SER A 19 -30.42 -8.64 7.88
CA SER A 19 -29.78 -8.79 9.20
C SER A 19 -29.58 -7.48 9.97
N PHE A 20 -29.71 -6.32 9.31
CA PHE A 20 -29.61 -4.97 9.90
C PHE A 20 -30.61 -4.62 11.05
N GLY A 21 -31.44 -5.57 11.51
CA GLY A 21 -32.28 -5.45 12.70
C GLY A 21 -33.31 -4.31 12.70
N GLN A 22 -34.18 -4.30 13.72
CA GLN A 22 -35.06 -3.16 14.00
C GLN A 22 -34.26 -2.05 14.69
N ALA A 23 -33.93 -0.99 13.95
CA ALA A 23 -33.87 0.40 14.42
C ALA A 23 -33.18 0.67 15.79
N SER A 24 -32.06 0.04 16.10
CA SER A 24 -31.29 0.29 17.33
C SER A 24 -29.93 0.97 17.08
N SER A 25 -29.48 1.14 15.83
CA SER A 25 -28.23 1.89 15.58
C SER A 25 -28.42 3.38 15.85
N PRO A 26 -27.68 3.99 16.80
CA PRO A 26 -27.73 5.43 17.07
C PRO A 26 -27.19 6.27 15.91
N ALA A 27 -26.60 5.64 14.88
CA ALA A 27 -25.93 6.33 13.79
C ALA A 27 -26.90 7.00 12.80
N PHE A 28 -28.15 6.52 12.68
CA PHE A 28 -29.04 6.88 11.56
C PHE A 28 -30.29 7.67 11.94
N GLN A 29 -30.64 8.65 11.08
CA GLN A 29 -31.88 9.40 11.19
C GLN A 29 -33.07 8.57 10.67
N LEU A 30 -33.66 7.73 11.53
CA LEU A 30 -34.88 7.00 11.19
C LEU A 30 -36.12 7.90 11.22
N ASN A 31 -37.05 7.69 10.28
CA ASN A 31 -38.17 8.60 10.04
C ASN A 31 -39.47 8.02 10.63
N LYS A 32 -39.82 8.38 11.87
CA LYS A 32 -40.97 7.81 12.61
C LYS A 32 -42.35 8.43 12.23
N GLY A 33 -42.60 8.70 10.94
CA GLY A 33 -43.82 9.42 10.50
C GLY A 33 -44.87 8.56 9.75
N PHE A 34 -46.13 9.01 9.77
CA PHE A 34 -47.38 8.29 9.46
C PHE A 34 -47.58 7.63 8.08
N MET A 35 -46.67 7.71 7.09
CA MET A 35 -46.85 6.98 5.82
C MET A 35 -45.53 6.44 5.26
N LYS A 36 -45.48 5.10 5.07
CA LYS A 36 -44.44 4.26 4.42
C LYS A 36 -43.04 4.90 4.36
N LYS A 37 -42.44 5.07 5.52
CA LYS A 37 -41.05 5.52 5.71
C LYS A 37 -40.20 4.33 6.17
N PRO A 38 -38.89 4.31 5.88
CA PRO A 38 -38.02 3.24 6.33
C PRO A 38 -38.09 3.14 7.86
N THR A 39 -38.50 1.96 8.31
CA THR A 39 -38.72 1.59 9.71
C THR A 39 -37.49 0.90 10.28
N THR A 40 -36.59 0.41 9.42
CA THR A 40 -35.32 -0.22 9.78
C THR A 40 -34.15 0.46 9.07
N VAL A 41 -32.93 0.24 9.58
CA VAL A 41 -31.68 0.72 8.94
C VAL A 41 -31.51 0.05 7.57
N GLY A 42 -31.85 -1.24 7.47
CA GLY A 42 -31.84 -1.96 6.20
C GLY A 42 -32.70 -1.29 5.12
N GLU A 43 -33.95 -0.91 5.43
CA GLU A 43 -34.82 -0.22 4.47
C GLU A 43 -34.29 1.17 4.05
N LEU A 44 -33.57 1.86 4.95
CA LEU A 44 -32.95 3.14 4.65
C LEU A 44 -31.76 2.99 3.69
N LEU A 45 -30.99 1.91 3.84
CA LEU A 45 -29.73 1.66 3.12
C LEU A 45 -29.92 0.83 1.85
N ILE A 46 -31.03 1.00 1.12
CA ILE A 46 -31.25 0.39 -0.20
C ILE A 46 -31.01 1.41 -1.31
N HIS A 47 -30.47 0.94 -2.44
CA HIS A 47 -30.22 1.75 -3.63
C HIS A 47 -31.44 2.57 -4.04
N GLN A 48 -31.21 3.83 -4.42
CA GLN A 48 -32.25 4.70 -4.95
C GLN A 48 -31.69 5.60 -6.03
N LYS A 49 -32.52 5.90 -7.04
CA LYS A 49 -32.15 6.81 -8.13
C LYS A 49 -32.32 8.29 -7.76
N LYS A 50 -33.19 8.59 -6.80
CA LYS A 50 -33.54 9.97 -6.42
C LYS A 50 -32.49 10.54 -5.47
N ALA A 51 -32.27 11.86 -5.54
CA ALA A 51 -31.43 12.58 -4.59
C ALA A 51 -31.93 12.41 -3.15
N LEU A 52 -31.00 12.53 -2.20
CA LEU A 52 -31.34 12.52 -0.79
C LEU A 52 -32.06 13.82 -0.42
N LYS A 53 -33.14 13.71 0.36
CA LYS A 53 -33.87 14.87 0.89
C LYS A 53 -33.25 15.42 2.18
N ARG A 54 -32.46 14.58 2.85
CA ARG A 54 -31.82 14.84 4.14
C ARG A 54 -30.63 13.88 4.31
N PRO A 55 -29.68 14.18 5.22
CA PRO A 55 -28.62 13.25 5.58
C PRO A 55 -29.15 11.91 6.08
N LEU A 56 -28.36 10.86 5.88
CA LEU A 56 -28.63 9.51 6.39
C LEU A 56 -28.27 9.41 7.88
N THR A 57 -27.17 10.03 8.28
CA THR A 57 -26.62 9.95 9.63
C THR A 57 -27.17 11.03 10.56
N ILE A 58 -27.21 10.74 11.86
CA ILE A 58 -27.50 11.75 12.88
C ILE A 58 -26.21 12.55 13.12
N SER A 59 -26.18 13.80 12.65
CA SER A 59 -25.07 14.72 12.93
C SER A 59 -25.59 16.13 13.23
N PRO A 60 -25.08 16.79 14.28
CA PRO A 60 -25.34 18.20 14.55
C PRO A 60 -24.54 19.13 13.62
N SER A 61 -23.64 18.59 12.80
CA SER A 61 -22.78 19.36 11.92
C SER A 61 -23.58 20.05 10.81
N LYS A 62 -23.53 21.39 10.81
CA LYS A 62 -24.08 22.21 9.71
C LYS A 62 -23.41 21.89 8.37
N LEU A 63 -22.16 21.44 8.40
CA LEU A 63 -21.44 21.03 7.19
C LEU A 63 -22.09 19.81 6.56
N VAL A 64 -22.43 18.78 7.34
CA VAL A 64 -23.14 17.60 6.81
C VAL A 64 -24.47 18.01 6.16
N GLN A 65 -25.23 18.89 6.82
CA GLN A 65 -26.50 19.40 6.25
C GLN A 65 -26.33 20.13 4.92
N ARG A 66 -25.18 20.77 4.70
CA ARG A 66 -24.88 21.49 3.45
C ARG A 66 -24.32 20.58 2.36
N GLU A 67 -23.43 19.65 2.72
CA GLU A 67 -22.59 18.90 1.78
C GLU A 67 -23.10 17.48 1.45
N PHE A 68 -24.05 16.91 2.22
CA PHE A 68 -24.48 15.50 2.03
C PHE A 68 -24.97 15.21 0.61
N ASN A 69 -25.68 16.16 0.00
CA ASN A 69 -26.22 16.00 -1.35
C ASN A 69 -25.12 16.02 -2.42
N ASP A 70 -24.07 16.80 -2.21
CA ASP A 70 -22.94 16.82 -3.12
C ASP A 70 -22.08 15.56 -2.95
N CYS A 71 -21.88 15.08 -1.72
CA CYS A 71 -21.29 13.76 -1.48
C CYS A 71 -22.10 12.63 -2.14
N PHE A 72 -23.44 12.69 -2.05
CA PHE A 72 -24.34 11.74 -2.72
C PHE A 72 -24.17 11.74 -4.24
N LYS A 73 -24.02 12.91 -4.86
CA LYS A 73 -23.72 13.02 -6.30
C LYS A 73 -22.36 12.43 -6.63
N CYS A 74 -21.32 12.79 -5.86
CA CYS A 74 -19.95 12.31 -6.08
C CYS A 74 -19.89 10.76 -6.01
N VAL A 75 -20.51 10.15 -4.99
CA VAL A 75 -20.58 8.68 -4.87
C VAL A 75 -21.29 8.09 -6.09
N ASN A 76 -22.45 8.64 -6.48
CA ASN A 76 -23.18 8.15 -7.65
C ASN A 76 -22.42 8.29 -8.96
N ASN A 77 -21.69 9.39 -9.15
CA ASN A 77 -20.84 9.59 -10.31
C ASN A 77 -19.76 8.51 -10.34
N TYR A 78 -19.01 8.35 -9.24
CA TYR A 78 -17.95 7.35 -9.12
C TYR A 78 -18.44 5.91 -9.38
N LEU A 79 -19.57 5.53 -8.78
CA LEU A 79 -20.16 4.19 -8.97
C LEU A 79 -20.60 3.94 -10.42
N LYS A 80 -21.03 4.98 -11.15
CA LYS A 80 -21.43 4.87 -12.57
C LYS A 80 -20.24 4.87 -13.51
N ALA A 81 -19.29 5.77 -13.27
CA ALA A 81 -18.06 5.91 -14.03
C ALA A 81 -16.97 6.49 -13.12
N GLU A 82 -15.80 5.85 -13.10
CA GLU A 82 -14.71 6.29 -12.24
C GLU A 82 -14.31 7.73 -12.55
N SER A 83 -14.18 8.53 -11.48
CA SER A 83 -13.87 9.96 -11.56
C SER A 83 -12.85 10.29 -10.47
N ASN A 84 -11.64 10.65 -10.89
CA ASN A 84 -10.55 11.02 -9.97
C ASN A 84 -10.90 12.28 -9.16
N GLU A 85 -11.66 13.21 -9.75
CA GLU A 85 -12.11 14.42 -9.06
C GLU A 85 -13.11 14.10 -7.95
N ASP A 86 -14.14 13.30 -8.27
CA ASP A 86 -15.14 12.87 -7.27
C ASP A 86 -14.49 12.01 -6.18
N LEU A 87 -13.59 11.10 -6.55
CA LEU A 87 -12.85 10.25 -5.62
C LEU A 87 -12.02 11.10 -4.65
N LYS A 88 -11.21 12.03 -5.18
CA LYS A 88 -10.41 12.95 -4.36
C LYS A 88 -11.29 13.75 -3.41
N LYS A 89 -12.38 14.32 -3.92
CA LYS A 89 -13.31 15.12 -3.12
C LYS A 89 -13.92 14.31 -1.98
N LEU A 90 -14.33 13.07 -2.22
CA LEU A 90 -14.90 12.18 -1.19
C LEU A 90 -13.87 11.83 -0.11
N VAL A 91 -12.65 11.45 -0.50
CA VAL A 91 -11.58 11.10 0.45
C VAL A 91 -11.18 12.32 1.28
N VAL A 92 -10.94 13.47 0.64
CA VAL A 92 -10.55 14.72 1.33
C VAL A 92 -11.65 15.18 2.29
N ASN A 93 -12.92 15.10 1.89
CA ASN A 93 -14.05 15.44 2.76
C ASN A 93 -14.11 14.52 3.99
N GLY A 94 -13.98 13.20 3.79
CA GLY A 94 -14.00 12.23 4.89
C GLY A 94 -12.75 12.26 5.77
N TRP A 95 -11.59 12.63 5.21
CA TRP A 95 -10.36 12.82 5.95
C TRP A 95 -10.46 14.06 6.84
N ASN A 96 -11.00 15.17 6.31
CA ASN A 96 -11.10 16.43 7.05
C ASN A 96 -12.16 16.43 8.15
N GLN A 97 -13.28 15.73 7.95
CA GLN A 97 -14.48 15.88 8.78
C GLN A 97 -15.11 14.50 9.08
N SER A 98 -14.99 14.04 10.32
CA SER A 98 -15.48 12.71 10.75
C SER A 98 -16.98 12.52 10.54
N ASP A 99 -17.79 13.55 10.81
CA ASP A 99 -19.23 13.50 10.61
C ASP A 99 -19.59 13.36 9.13
N LEU A 100 -18.81 14.00 8.25
CA LEU A 100 -19.00 13.89 6.81
C LEU A 100 -18.50 12.54 6.29
N ALA A 101 -17.43 11.98 6.87
CA ALA A 101 -16.98 10.61 6.60
C ALA A 101 -18.08 9.59 6.89
N ASN A 102 -18.72 9.69 8.07
CA ASN A 102 -19.82 8.83 8.45
C ASN A 102 -20.99 8.92 7.46
N GLU A 103 -21.34 10.13 7.01
CA GLU A 103 -22.36 10.32 5.97
C GLU A 103 -21.94 9.68 4.64
N ILE A 104 -20.68 9.82 4.21
CA ILE A 104 -20.17 9.22 2.97
C ILE A 104 -20.20 7.68 3.06
N PHE A 105 -19.76 7.09 4.17
CA PHE A 105 -19.84 5.64 4.40
C PHE A 105 -21.29 5.13 4.27
N ALA A 106 -22.24 5.81 4.92
CA ALA A 106 -23.66 5.48 4.82
C ALA A 106 -24.19 5.58 3.38
N ILE A 107 -23.78 6.62 2.65
CA ILE A 107 -24.15 6.81 1.24
C ILE A 107 -23.58 5.67 0.38
N ILE A 108 -22.34 5.24 0.59
CA ILE A 108 -21.71 4.14 -0.14
C ILE A 108 -22.51 2.85 0.05
N ILE A 109 -22.80 2.48 1.30
CA ILE A 109 -23.62 1.29 1.60
C ILE A 109 -24.96 1.39 0.87
N LYS A 110 -25.66 2.51 1.04
CA LYS A 110 -26.98 2.74 0.43
C LYS A 110 -26.93 2.64 -1.09
N GLN A 111 -25.94 3.22 -1.76
CA GLN A 111 -25.89 3.22 -3.22
C GLN A 111 -25.38 1.90 -3.80
N SER A 112 -24.76 1.04 -3.00
CA SER A 112 -24.21 -0.25 -3.41
C SER A 112 -25.18 -1.39 -3.13
N ARG A 113 -25.86 -1.39 -1.98
CA ARG A 113 -26.80 -2.44 -1.58
C ARG A 113 -28.02 -2.48 -2.51
N ASP A 114 -28.29 -3.66 -3.08
CA ASP A 114 -29.32 -3.91 -4.10
C ASP A 114 -29.24 -3.00 -5.34
N ASN A 115 -28.07 -2.41 -5.63
CA ASN A 115 -27.88 -1.69 -6.88
C ASN A 115 -27.98 -2.69 -8.03
N PRO A 116 -28.84 -2.49 -9.06
CA PRO A 116 -29.00 -3.44 -10.15
C PRO A 116 -27.72 -3.61 -11.00
N ALA A 117 -26.86 -2.58 -11.06
CA ALA A 117 -25.61 -2.63 -11.82
C ALA A 117 -24.50 -3.28 -10.97
N GLU A 118 -24.03 -4.45 -11.40
CA GLU A 118 -22.96 -5.20 -10.73
C GLU A 118 -21.67 -4.42 -10.60
N GLU A 119 -21.25 -3.75 -11.67
CA GLU A 119 -20.06 -2.91 -11.67
C GLU A 119 -20.16 -1.74 -10.68
N SER A 120 -21.36 -1.18 -10.48
CA SER A 120 -21.57 -0.17 -9.45
C SER A 120 -21.48 -0.75 -8.04
N ARG A 121 -21.90 -2.00 -7.82
CA ARG A 121 -21.70 -2.68 -6.52
C ARG A 121 -20.21 -2.88 -6.23
N ARG A 122 -19.45 -3.35 -7.24
CA ARG A 122 -18.00 -3.54 -7.17
C ARG A 122 -17.26 -2.24 -6.86
N ARG A 123 -17.55 -1.15 -7.58
CA ARG A 123 -16.99 0.18 -7.29
C ARG A 123 -17.42 0.74 -5.93
N GLY A 124 -18.58 0.33 -5.43
CA GLY A 124 -19.03 0.62 -4.07
C GLY A 124 -18.10 0.02 -3.01
N LEU A 125 -17.72 -1.25 -3.17
CA LEU A 125 -16.74 -1.92 -2.30
C LEU A 125 -15.34 -1.32 -2.44
N GLU A 126 -14.91 -1.00 -3.67
CA GLU A 126 -13.64 -0.31 -3.91
C GLU A 126 -13.60 1.04 -3.18
N LEU A 127 -14.63 1.86 -3.35
CA LEU A 127 -14.73 3.17 -2.70
C LEU A 127 -14.80 3.04 -1.16
N MET A 128 -15.47 2.00 -0.65
CA MET A 128 -15.46 1.67 0.78
C MET A 128 -14.03 1.37 1.26
N ALA A 129 -13.29 0.51 0.55
CA ALA A 129 -11.92 0.14 0.91
C ALA A 129 -10.97 1.36 0.88
N ILE A 130 -11.05 2.19 -0.16
CA ILE A 130 -10.26 3.43 -0.25
C ILE A 130 -10.60 4.36 0.92
N LEU A 131 -11.87 4.56 1.23
CA LEU A 131 -12.26 5.47 2.30
C LEU A 131 -11.80 4.96 3.68
N LEU A 132 -11.93 3.65 3.94
CA LEU A 132 -11.40 3.01 5.15
C LEU A 132 -9.87 3.11 5.26
N PHE A 133 -9.15 3.19 4.14
CA PHE A 133 -7.70 3.40 4.16
C PHE A 133 -7.30 4.78 4.73
N PHE A 134 -8.10 5.82 4.45
CA PHE A 134 -7.77 7.20 4.82
C PHE A 134 -8.51 7.75 6.03
N THR A 135 -9.65 7.16 6.41
CA THR A 135 -10.48 7.66 7.51
C THR A 135 -11.22 6.53 8.23
N ALA A 136 -11.63 6.79 9.46
CA ALA A 136 -12.31 5.82 10.30
C ALA A 136 -13.80 6.17 10.49
N PRO A 137 -14.72 5.20 10.38
CA PRO A 137 -16.11 5.40 10.78
C PRO A 137 -16.24 5.53 12.30
N SER A 138 -17.36 6.07 12.78
CA SER A 138 -17.74 5.92 14.19
C SER A 138 -17.92 4.44 14.55
N SER A 139 -17.80 4.09 15.83
CA SER A 139 -18.03 2.70 16.30
C SER A 139 -19.39 2.16 15.86
N THR A 140 -20.44 2.98 16.01
CA THR A 140 -21.82 2.64 15.61
C THR A 140 -21.98 2.39 14.11
N LEU A 141 -21.17 3.05 13.27
CA LEU A 141 -21.22 2.87 11.82
C LEU A 141 -20.28 1.75 11.38
N ALA A 142 -19.19 1.49 12.11
CA ALA A 142 -18.32 0.35 11.90
C ALA A 142 -19.10 -0.97 11.99
N ASP A 143 -19.97 -1.12 12.99
CA ASP A 143 -20.83 -2.30 13.13
C ASP A 143 -21.73 -2.50 11.89
N VAL A 144 -22.32 -1.41 11.39
CA VAL A 144 -23.20 -1.42 10.21
C VAL A 144 -22.42 -1.75 8.94
N ILE A 145 -21.20 -1.23 8.79
CA ILE A 145 -20.30 -1.62 7.69
C ILE A 145 -19.97 -3.12 7.78
N GLY A 146 -19.70 -3.63 8.99
CA GLY A 146 -19.45 -5.05 9.22
C GLY A 146 -20.63 -5.94 8.82
N GLU A 147 -21.85 -5.58 9.22
CA GLU A 147 -23.08 -6.28 8.83
C GLU A 147 -23.30 -6.25 7.31
N TRP A 148 -23.08 -5.10 6.66
CA TRP A 148 -23.14 -5.00 5.21
C TRP A 148 -22.15 -5.92 4.51
N LEU A 149 -20.90 -5.93 4.97
CA LEU A 149 -19.86 -6.81 4.42
C LEU A 149 -20.17 -8.30 4.66
N ASN A 150 -20.91 -8.67 5.72
CA ASN A 150 -21.42 -10.02 5.91
C ASN A 150 -22.44 -10.39 4.84
N GLU A 151 -23.43 -9.54 4.60
CA GLU A 151 -24.45 -9.75 3.57
C GLU A 151 -23.84 -9.87 2.16
N VAL A 152 -22.84 -9.03 1.85
CA VAL A 152 -22.12 -9.11 0.57
C VAL A 152 -21.36 -10.44 0.45
N LEU A 153 -20.65 -10.89 1.50
CA LEU A 153 -19.95 -12.18 1.46
C LEU A 153 -20.90 -13.38 1.32
N GLU A 154 -22.07 -13.34 1.97
CA GLU A 154 -23.08 -14.41 1.88
C GLU A 154 -23.70 -14.52 0.48
N SER A 155 -23.76 -13.41 -0.25
CA SER A 155 -24.35 -13.33 -1.59
C SER A 155 -23.34 -13.45 -2.73
N ALA A 156 -22.04 -13.32 -2.46
CA ALA A 156 -20.98 -13.35 -3.47
C ALA A 156 -20.52 -14.77 -3.85
N LYS A 157 -20.08 -14.93 -5.10
CA LYS A 157 -19.46 -16.18 -5.60
C LYS A 157 -18.00 -16.22 -5.17
N ALA A 158 -17.46 -17.43 -4.97
CA ALA A 158 -16.16 -17.64 -4.32
C ALA A 158 -14.94 -16.94 -4.96
N ALA A 159 -15.03 -16.51 -6.22
CA ALA A 159 -13.95 -15.87 -6.96
C ALA A 159 -13.83 -14.34 -6.74
N ASP A 160 -14.80 -13.69 -6.08
CA ASP A 160 -14.89 -12.22 -6.05
C ASP A 160 -14.48 -11.58 -4.71
N PHE A 161 -14.12 -12.36 -3.69
CA PHE A 161 -13.97 -11.91 -2.30
C PHE A 161 -12.78 -10.97 -1.98
N HIS A 162 -12.06 -10.44 -2.96
CA HIS A 162 -10.85 -9.66 -2.68
C HIS A 162 -11.17 -8.34 -1.98
N LEU A 163 -12.10 -7.55 -2.52
CA LEU A 163 -12.41 -6.21 -1.99
C LEU A 163 -13.12 -6.28 -0.64
N GLU A 164 -13.99 -7.26 -0.42
CA GLU A 164 -14.72 -7.47 0.83
C GLU A 164 -13.75 -7.85 1.95
N LYS A 165 -12.81 -8.77 1.69
CA LYS A 165 -11.76 -9.13 2.65
C LYS A 165 -10.87 -7.93 2.96
N THR A 166 -10.51 -7.14 1.96
CA THR A 166 -9.73 -5.92 2.16
C THR A 166 -10.47 -4.91 3.02
N CYS A 167 -11.76 -4.66 2.74
CA CYS A 167 -12.61 -3.81 3.60
C CYS A 167 -12.64 -4.30 5.05
N ARG A 168 -12.84 -5.60 5.28
CA ARG A 168 -12.85 -6.17 6.64
C ARG A 168 -11.52 -5.98 7.34
N ASN A 169 -10.42 -6.31 6.67
CA ASN A 169 -9.08 -6.19 7.25
C ASN A 169 -8.77 -4.74 7.64
N TYR A 170 -9.20 -3.76 6.85
CA TYR A 170 -9.08 -2.35 7.21
C TYR A 170 -9.99 -1.98 8.39
N LEU A 171 -11.25 -2.40 8.37
CA LEU A 171 -12.20 -2.14 9.45
C LEU A 171 -11.72 -2.72 10.80
N GLU A 172 -11.25 -3.98 10.82
CA GLU A 172 -10.71 -4.63 12.01
C GLU A 172 -9.46 -3.90 12.54
N LYS A 173 -8.55 -3.50 11.65
CA LYS A 173 -7.36 -2.71 12.04
C LYS A 173 -7.75 -1.37 12.66
N ILE A 174 -8.77 -0.69 12.12
CA ILE A 174 -9.29 0.57 12.67
C ILE A 174 -9.89 0.35 14.06
N LEU A 175 -10.68 -0.71 14.24
CA LEU A 175 -11.29 -1.04 15.53
C LEU A 175 -10.25 -1.37 16.61
N ILE A 176 -9.15 -2.04 16.24
CA ILE A 176 -8.07 -2.40 17.17
C ILE A 176 -7.14 -1.22 17.45
N LYS A 177 -6.73 -0.48 16.41
CA LYS A 177 -5.62 0.51 16.50
C LYS A 177 -6.08 1.96 16.48
N GLY A 178 -7.37 2.22 16.29
CA GLY A 178 -7.92 3.56 16.11
C GLY A 178 -7.62 4.17 14.73
N ASN A 179 -8.11 5.38 14.51
CA ASN A 179 -7.93 6.12 13.25
C ASN A 179 -6.47 6.55 13.07
N ARG A 180 -5.80 6.05 12.03
CA ARG A 180 -4.45 6.47 11.65
C ARG A 180 -4.51 7.61 10.65
N ARG A 181 -5.13 8.73 11.05
CA ARG A 181 -5.18 9.94 10.22
C ARG A 181 -3.76 10.48 10.06
N GLY A 182 -3.26 10.54 8.83
CA GLY A 182 -1.98 11.18 8.51
C GLY A 182 -1.98 12.67 8.87
N LEU A 183 -0.79 13.27 9.01
CA LEU A 183 -0.63 14.70 9.32
C LEU A 183 -0.95 15.62 8.12
N VAL A 184 -0.87 15.08 6.91
CA VAL A 184 -1.07 15.81 5.64
C VAL A 184 -2.32 15.29 4.94
N GLU A 185 -3.04 16.20 4.30
CA GLU A 185 -4.22 15.88 3.50
C GLU A 185 -3.84 14.96 2.32
N PRO A 186 -4.61 13.87 2.05
CA PRO A 186 -4.30 12.96 0.95
C PRO A 186 -4.31 13.64 -0.42
N SER A 187 -3.19 13.54 -1.13
CA SER A 187 -3.06 13.94 -2.52
C SER A 187 -3.77 12.95 -3.47
N LEU A 188 -4.05 13.37 -4.71
CA LEU A 188 -4.63 12.46 -5.71
C LEU A 188 -3.72 11.26 -5.97
N SER A 189 -2.39 11.46 -5.97
CA SER A 189 -1.41 10.41 -6.18
C SER A 189 -1.47 9.35 -5.08
N GLU A 190 -1.57 9.77 -3.81
CA GLU A 190 -1.70 8.84 -2.69
C GLU A 190 -3.03 8.07 -2.74
N ILE A 191 -4.11 8.73 -3.13
CA ILE A 191 -5.42 8.10 -3.28
C ILE A 191 -5.41 7.05 -4.40
N GLN A 192 -4.77 7.37 -5.54
CA GLN A 192 -4.60 6.43 -6.64
C GLN A 192 -3.71 5.25 -6.23
N GLN A 193 -2.66 5.49 -5.45
CA GLN A 193 -1.83 4.43 -4.88
C GLN A 193 -2.66 3.52 -3.97
N ALA A 194 -3.46 4.07 -3.06
CA ALA A 194 -4.32 3.29 -2.17
C ALA A 194 -5.33 2.44 -2.97
N LYS A 195 -5.94 3.01 -4.01
CA LYS A 195 -6.81 2.27 -4.93
C LYS A 195 -6.06 1.13 -5.63
N ARG A 196 -4.85 1.39 -6.13
CA ARG A 196 -4.02 0.40 -6.82
C ARG A 196 -3.68 -0.80 -5.92
N LEU A 197 -3.40 -0.54 -4.65
CA LEU A 197 -3.13 -1.58 -3.64
C LEU A 197 -4.33 -2.49 -3.33
N LEU A 198 -5.53 -2.14 -3.81
CA LEU A 198 -6.71 -3.01 -3.74
C LEU A 198 -6.71 -4.10 -4.82
N TYR A 199 -5.79 -4.07 -5.77
CA TYR A 199 -5.75 -5.04 -6.87
C TYR A 199 -4.36 -5.61 -7.11
N HIS A 200 -3.33 -4.90 -6.66
CA HIS A 200 -1.94 -5.25 -6.85
C HIS A 200 -1.22 -5.31 -5.51
N GLU A 201 -0.44 -6.37 -5.33
CA GLU A 201 0.46 -6.48 -4.18
C GLU A 201 1.54 -5.41 -4.28
N SER A 202 1.81 -4.72 -3.17
CA SER A 202 2.90 -3.74 -3.12
C SER A 202 4.24 -4.45 -3.16
N MET A 203 5.23 -3.86 -3.82
CA MET A 203 6.63 -4.31 -3.70
C MET A 203 7.32 -3.81 -2.42
N PHE A 204 6.67 -2.92 -1.68
CA PHE A 204 7.18 -2.28 -0.46
C PHE A 204 6.42 -2.79 0.76
N GLY A 205 7.07 -2.82 1.92
CA GLY A 205 6.41 -3.27 3.16
C GLY A 205 6.16 -4.78 3.26
N ILE A 206 6.56 -5.56 2.26
CA ILE A 206 6.37 -7.02 2.20
C ILE A 206 7.68 -7.77 2.44
N SER A 207 7.59 -9.08 2.67
CA SER A 207 8.79 -9.90 2.82
C SER A 207 9.44 -10.15 1.46
N LEU A 208 10.76 -10.34 1.47
CA LEU A 208 11.51 -10.68 0.27
C LEU A 208 10.96 -11.94 -0.42
N GLN A 209 10.53 -12.93 0.36
CA GLN A 209 9.92 -14.16 -0.13
C GLN A 209 8.59 -13.90 -0.86
N GLN A 210 7.73 -13.05 -0.29
CA GLN A 210 6.47 -12.66 -0.93
C GLN A 210 6.75 -11.93 -2.26
N LEU A 211 7.70 -10.99 -2.26
CA LEU A 211 8.08 -10.24 -3.45
C LEU A 211 8.55 -11.16 -4.58
N LEU A 212 9.47 -12.08 -4.28
CA LEU A 212 10.00 -13.02 -5.26
C LEU A 212 8.92 -14.00 -5.75
N ALA A 213 8.00 -14.43 -4.89
CA ALA A 213 6.88 -15.26 -5.30
C ALA A 213 5.92 -14.51 -6.24
N ALA A 214 5.64 -13.23 -5.96
CA ALA A 214 4.78 -12.39 -6.78
C ALA A 214 5.42 -12.11 -8.16
N GLN A 215 6.71 -11.76 -8.20
CA GLN A 215 7.38 -11.40 -9.45
C GLN A 215 7.55 -12.59 -10.40
N LYS A 216 7.66 -13.83 -9.88
CA LYS A 216 7.86 -15.04 -10.70
C LYS A 216 6.79 -15.22 -11.79
N LYS A 217 5.59 -14.67 -11.59
CA LYS A 217 4.52 -14.66 -12.61
C LYS A 217 4.93 -13.91 -13.89
N ARG A 218 5.74 -12.85 -13.76
CA ARG A 218 6.19 -11.99 -14.87
C ARG A 218 7.65 -12.23 -15.24
N PHE A 219 8.48 -12.62 -14.27
CA PHE A 219 9.92 -12.84 -14.40
C PHE A 219 10.32 -14.19 -13.77
N PRO A 220 9.98 -15.33 -14.40
CA PRO A 220 10.17 -16.66 -13.81
C PRO A 220 11.64 -17.03 -13.56
N GLU A 221 12.54 -16.56 -14.42
CA GLU A 221 13.99 -16.84 -14.36
C GLU A 221 14.75 -15.86 -13.45
N LEU A 222 14.09 -14.84 -12.90
CA LEU A 222 14.76 -13.81 -12.13
C LEU A 222 14.79 -14.18 -10.63
N GLU A 223 15.97 -14.51 -10.12
CA GLU A 223 16.17 -14.98 -8.75
C GLU A 223 16.37 -13.86 -7.71
N ILE A 224 16.65 -12.65 -8.17
CA ILE A 224 16.75 -11.44 -7.34
C ILE A 224 15.54 -10.52 -7.54
N PRO A 225 15.25 -9.59 -6.62
CA PRO A 225 14.15 -8.65 -6.78
C PRO A 225 14.27 -7.81 -8.06
N TRP A 226 13.22 -7.81 -8.89
CA TRP A 226 13.14 -7.01 -10.10
C TRP A 226 13.41 -5.52 -9.83
N ILE A 227 12.83 -5.00 -8.75
CA ILE A 227 13.01 -3.60 -8.34
C ILE A 227 14.48 -3.28 -8.04
N GLN A 228 15.21 -4.15 -7.35
CA GLN A 228 16.64 -3.95 -7.11
C GLN A 228 17.39 -3.93 -8.44
N LYS A 229 17.14 -4.92 -9.29
CA LYS A 229 17.78 -5.07 -10.59
C LYS A 229 17.60 -3.81 -11.45
N GLU A 230 16.36 -3.40 -11.72
CA GLU A 230 16.10 -2.25 -12.59
C GLU A 230 16.57 -0.93 -11.98
N LEU A 231 16.46 -0.72 -10.66
CA LEU A 231 16.99 0.49 -10.04
C LEU A 231 18.53 0.55 -10.11
N THR A 232 19.23 -0.57 -9.94
CA THR A 232 20.70 -0.60 -10.10
C THR A 232 21.13 -0.30 -11.53
N LYS A 233 20.42 -0.86 -12.52
CA LYS A 233 20.62 -0.57 -13.95
C LYS A 233 20.34 0.90 -14.28
N GLU A 234 19.28 1.47 -13.71
CA GLU A 234 18.96 2.89 -13.95
C GLU A 234 19.97 3.86 -13.35
N ILE A 235 20.52 3.55 -12.17
CA ILE A 235 21.61 4.34 -11.59
C ILE A 235 22.80 4.43 -12.56
N ILE A 236 23.12 3.33 -13.24
CA ILE A 236 24.23 3.27 -14.21
C ILE A 236 23.88 4.06 -15.47
N ARG A 237 22.68 3.82 -16.02
CA ARG A 237 22.20 4.51 -17.23
C ARG A 237 22.19 6.03 -17.04
N LEU A 238 21.93 6.50 -15.82
CA LEU A 238 21.93 7.91 -15.42
C LEU A 238 23.31 8.46 -15.04
N GLY A 239 24.39 7.73 -15.31
CA GLY A 239 25.76 8.21 -15.08
C GLY A 239 26.21 8.13 -13.62
N GLY A 240 25.66 7.20 -12.83
CA GLY A 240 25.96 7.05 -11.40
C GLY A 240 27.45 6.96 -11.07
N PHE A 241 28.28 6.38 -11.96
CA PHE A 241 29.74 6.31 -11.79
C PHE A 241 30.46 7.67 -11.90
N THR A 242 29.75 8.71 -12.28
CA THR A 242 30.26 10.09 -12.38
C THR A 242 29.53 11.06 -11.47
N THR A 243 28.45 10.62 -10.81
CA THR A 243 27.64 11.43 -9.91
C THR A 243 28.33 11.61 -8.56
N GLU A 244 28.69 12.84 -8.24
CA GLU A 244 29.30 13.18 -6.95
C GLU A 244 28.33 12.88 -5.79
N GLY A 245 28.81 12.21 -4.75
CA GLY A 245 28.02 11.88 -3.57
C GLY A 245 26.88 10.90 -3.85
N ILE A 246 27.03 10.00 -4.83
CA ILE A 246 26.07 8.92 -5.11
C ILE A 246 25.71 8.16 -3.82
N PHE A 247 24.43 7.83 -3.62
CA PHE A 247 23.84 7.35 -2.36
C PHE A 247 23.92 8.26 -1.13
N ARG A 248 24.87 9.19 -1.04
CA ARG A 248 25.00 10.14 0.08
C ARG A 248 23.99 11.28 -0.01
N LEU A 249 23.85 11.89 -1.17
CA LEU A 249 22.90 13.00 -1.36
C LEU A 249 21.47 12.48 -1.54
N PRO A 250 20.46 13.18 -0.99
CA PRO A 250 19.06 12.79 -1.14
C PRO A 250 18.51 13.25 -2.49
N GLY A 251 17.79 12.37 -3.18
CA GLY A 251 16.90 12.78 -4.27
C GLY A 251 15.66 13.54 -3.77
N GLU A 252 15.04 14.31 -4.66
CA GLU A 252 13.81 15.06 -4.40
C GLU A 252 12.65 14.12 -4.01
N ILE A 253 12.01 14.37 -2.86
CA ILE A 253 11.01 13.47 -2.26
C ILE A 253 9.83 13.22 -3.21
N ASP A 254 9.32 14.26 -3.87
CA ASP A 254 8.19 14.13 -4.80
C ASP A 254 8.54 13.24 -6.00
N LYS A 255 9.76 13.36 -6.53
CA LYS A 255 10.25 12.50 -7.61
C LYS A 255 10.51 11.07 -7.14
N VAL A 256 10.97 10.87 -5.90
CA VAL A 256 11.11 9.53 -5.30
C VAL A 256 9.74 8.86 -5.17
N ASN A 257 8.72 9.58 -4.72
CA ASN A 257 7.36 9.06 -4.61
C ASN A 257 6.75 8.77 -5.99
N ALA A 258 6.99 9.63 -6.98
CA ALA A 258 6.56 9.37 -8.35
C ALA A 258 7.23 8.12 -8.94
N LEU A 259 8.54 7.96 -8.77
CA LEU A 259 9.27 6.77 -9.21
C LEU A 259 8.82 5.52 -8.45
N LYS A 260 8.55 5.63 -7.13
CA LYS A 260 7.98 4.55 -6.32
C LYS A 260 6.65 4.05 -6.90
N ALA A 261 5.78 4.95 -7.32
CA ALA A 261 4.50 4.57 -7.95
C ALA A 261 4.69 3.83 -9.28
N GLN A 262 5.70 4.18 -10.09
CA GLN A 262 6.00 3.49 -11.35
C GLN A 262 6.55 2.08 -11.13
N VAL A 263 7.56 1.93 -10.25
CA VAL A 263 8.21 0.62 -10.05
C VAL A 263 7.26 -0.41 -9.48
N GLU A 264 6.25 0.03 -8.73
CA GLU A 264 5.19 -0.83 -8.24
C GLU A 264 4.46 -1.57 -9.38
N ASP A 265 4.35 -1.00 -10.57
CA ASP A 265 3.76 -1.61 -11.78
C ASP A 265 4.75 -2.40 -12.65
N TYR A 266 5.97 -2.61 -12.13
CA TYR A 266 7.11 -3.11 -12.87
C TYR A 266 7.47 -2.23 -14.08
N GLU A 267 7.38 -0.92 -13.91
CA GLU A 267 7.70 0.07 -14.94
C GLU A 267 8.66 1.14 -14.41
N ILE A 268 9.49 1.67 -15.31
CA ILE A 268 10.25 2.91 -15.10
C ILE A 268 10.13 3.71 -16.39
N VAL A 269 9.28 4.73 -16.38
CA VAL A 269 8.93 5.53 -17.57
C VAL A 269 9.68 6.86 -17.51
N ASP A 270 10.16 7.32 -18.66
CA ASP A 270 10.86 8.60 -18.82
C ASP A 270 12.06 8.79 -17.87
N SER A 271 12.81 7.71 -17.63
CA SER A 271 13.96 7.74 -16.73
C SER A 271 15.07 8.69 -17.18
N SER A 272 15.11 9.12 -18.44
CA SER A 272 16.16 10.01 -18.98
C SER A 272 16.27 11.36 -18.27
N SER A 273 15.18 11.90 -17.72
CA SER A 273 15.18 13.17 -16.99
C SER A 273 15.29 13.02 -15.47
N LEU A 274 15.38 11.78 -14.97
CA LEU A 274 15.49 11.54 -13.53
C LEU A 274 16.90 11.85 -13.04
N ASP A 275 16.97 12.49 -11.88
CA ASP A 275 18.22 12.65 -11.15
C ASP A 275 18.64 11.29 -10.56
N CYS A 276 19.92 10.95 -10.72
CA CYS A 276 20.49 9.69 -10.21
C CYS A 276 20.27 9.52 -8.69
N HIS A 277 20.30 10.61 -7.91
CA HIS A 277 20.02 10.60 -6.47
C HIS A 277 18.59 10.18 -6.13
N VAL A 278 17.61 10.42 -7.02
CA VAL A 278 16.22 9.95 -6.85
C VAL A 278 16.18 8.42 -6.89
N VAL A 279 16.85 7.81 -7.87
CA VAL A 279 16.91 6.35 -8.03
C VAL A 279 17.66 5.70 -6.84
N CYS A 280 18.77 6.30 -6.41
CA CYS A 280 19.49 5.86 -5.19
C CYS A 280 18.64 5.98 -3.93
N SER A 281 17.91 7.08 -3.76
CA SER A 281 17.00 7.27 -2.63
C SER A 281 15.91 6.19 -2.60
N LEU A 282 15.35 5.84 -3.76
CA LEU A 282 14.33 4.80 -3.86
C LEU A 282 14.90 3.41 -3.56
N LEU A 283 16.09 3.07 -4.08
CA LEU A 283 16.72 1.78 -3.79
C LEU A 283 16.97 1.60 -2.28
N LYS A 284 17.48 2.64 -1.62
CA LYS A 284 17.65 2.67 -0.16
C LYS A 284 16.31 2.54 0.57
N LEU A 285 15.30 3.28 0.13
CA LEU A 285 13.96 3.23 0.72
C LEU A 285 13.37 1.83 0.62
N TRP A 286 13.49 1.16 -0.53
CA TRP A 286 12.95 -0.18 -0.73
C TRP A 286 13.57 -1.20 0.23
N PHE A 287 14.90 -1.27 0.34
CA PHE A 287 15.55 -2.13 1.33
C PHE A 287 15.09 -1.82 2.76
N ARG A 288 14.99 -0.52 3.09
CA ARG A 288 14.53 -0.07 4.40
C ARG A 288 13.06 -0.39 4.65
N GLU A 289 12.22 -0.55 3.63
CA GLU A 289 10.80 -0.86 3.78
C GLU A 289 10.47 -2.34 3.68
N LEU A 290 11.45 -3.23 3.46
CA LEU A 290 11.20 -4.67 3.58
C LEU A 290 10.61 -5.00 4.96
N SER A 291 9.62 -5.91 4.99
CA SER A 291 8.95 -6.29 6.25
C SER A 291 9.95 -6.84 7.27
N GLU A 292 10.95 -7.57 6.77
CA GLU A 292 12.13 -8.04 7.50
C GLU A 292 13.38 -7.48 6.81
N PRO A 293 14.39 -7.03 7.56
CA PRO A 293 15.65 -6.54 6.99
C PRO A 293 16.35 -7.62 6.15
N ILE A 294 17.17 -7.18 5.18
CA ILE A 294 17.96 -8.12 4.35
C ILE A 294 18.91 -8.96 5.20
N PHE A 295 19.39 -8.41 6.31
CA PHE A 295 20.07 -9.14 7.38
C PHE A 295 19.05 -9.53 8.45
N PRO A 296 18.64 -10.81 8.54
CA PRO A 296 17.56 -11.22 9.43
C PRO A 296 17.86 -10.93 10.90
N LEU A 297 16.85 -10.48 11.64
CA LEU A 297 16.97 -10.14 13.07
C LEU A 297 17.53 -11.30 13.91
N ALA A 298 17.19 -12.54 13.55
CA ALA A 298 17.67 -13.76 14.22
C ALA A 298 19.20 -13.95 14.14
N LEU A 299 19.88 -13.30 13.20
CA LEU A 299 21.33 -13.38 13.03
C LEU A 299 22.08 -12.14 13.56
N THR A 300 21.37 -11.15 14.11
CA THR A 300 21.95 -9.85 14.50
C THR A 300 23.19 -9.99 15.39
N GLU A 301 23.10 -10.75 16.48
CA GLU A 301 24.23 -10.96 17.39
C GLU A 301 25.46 -11.57 16.68
N GLN A 302 25.25 -12.57 15.82
CA GLN A 302 26.34 -13.20 15.08
C GLN A 302 26.96 -12.23 14.06
N ILE A 303 26.12 -11.43 13.40
CA ILE A 303 26.54 -10.41 12.45
C ILE A 303 27.38 -9.35 13.15
N LEU A 304 26.89 -8.78 14.24
CA LEU A 304 27.62 -7.78 15.01
C LEU A 304 28.95 -8.35 15.49
N ASN A 305 28.98 -9.60 15.99
CA ASN A 305 30.21 -10.25 16.46
C ASN A 305 31.23 -10.55 15.35
N SER A 306 30.79 -10.56 14.09
CA SER A 306 31.67 -10.78 12.93
C SER A 306 32.30 -9.50 12.36
N SER A 307 31.83 -8.31 12.76
CA SER A 307 32.18 -7.03 12.10
C SER A 307 33.65 -6.61 12.22
N GLU A 308 34.39 -7.13 13.21
CA GLU A 308 35.80 -6.79 13.45
C GLU A 308 36.78 -7.61 12.60
N SER A 309 36.32 -8.67 11.92
CA SER A 309 37.14 -9.48 11.01
C SER A 309 36.49 -9.56 9.63
N MET A 310 37.30 -9.31 8.60
CA MET A 310 36.91 -9.44 7.21
C MET A 310 36.43 -10.86 6.90
N GLU A 311 37.19 -11.86 7.34
CA GLU A 311 36.94 -13.27 7.11
C GLU A 311 35.64 -13.72 7.78
N LEU A 312 35.39 -13.30 9.02
CA LEU A 312 34.15 -13.59 9.73
C LEU A 312 32.94 -12.87 9.11
N SER A 313 33.12 -11.62 8.69
CA SER A 313 32.09 -10.83 8.00
C SER A 313 31.66 -11.52 6.71
N VAL A 314 32.61 -12.01 5.90
CA VAL A 314 32.31 -12.76 4.68
C VAL A 314 31.63 -14.10 5.01
N ALA A 315 32.12 -14.83 6.00
CA ALA A 315 31.57 -16.13 6.37
C ALA A 315 30.11 -16.07 6.84
N ILE A 316 29.65 -14.96 7.43
CA ILE A 316 28.26 -14.83 7.90
C ILE A 316 27.25 -14.85 6.73
N VAL A 317 27.67 -14.44 5.53
CA VAL A 317 26.80 -14.37 4.34
C VAL A 317 26.28 -15.76 3.97
N ALA A 318 27.07 -16.81 4.17
CA ALA A 318 26.67 -18.20 3.91
C ALA A 318 25.52 -18.68 4.82
N LYS A 319 25.31 -18.03 5.98
CA LYS A 319 24.21 -18.35 6.91
C LYS A 319 22.89 -17.67 6.56
N LEU A 320 22.91 -16.71 5.64
CA LEU A 320 21.70 -16.02 5.22
C LEU A 320 20.78 -16.97 4.43
N PRO A 321 19.44 -16.80 4.52
CA PRO A 321 18.49 -17.45 3.62
C PRO A 321 18.90 -17.24 2.16
N ALA A 322 18.58 -18.21 1.29
CA ALA A 322 19.03 -18.21 -0.10
C ALA A 322 18.63 -16.92 -0.84
N GLU A 323 17.39 -16.47 -0.65
CA GLU A 323 16.83 -15.26 -1.26
C GLU A 323 17.58 -14.01 -0.78
N ASN A 324 17.80 -13.90 0.54
CA ASN A 324 18.54 -12.80 1.16
C ASN A 324 19.98 -12.76 0.66
N ARG A 325 20.62 -13.93 0.56
CA ARG A 325 22.00 -14.08 0.10
C ARG A 325 22.16 -13.63 -1.35
N ALA A 326 21.30 -14.11 -2.26
CA ALA A 326 21.35 -13.73 -3.67
C ALA A 326 21.12 -12.22 -3.88
N THR A 327 20.11 -11.69 -3.20
CA THR A 327 19.77 -10.25 -3.19
C THR A 327 20.93 -9.41 -2.66
N LEU A 328 21.57 -9.84 -1.56
CA LEU A 328 22.73 -9.17 -0.97
C LEU A 328 23.95 -9.25 -1.89
N LEU A 329 24.25 -10.40 -2.48
CA LEU A 329 25.38 -10.57 -3.40
C LEU A 329 25.29 -9.61 -4.58
N HIS A 330 24.10 -9.47 -5.19
CA HIS A 330 23.86 -8.48 -6.24
C HIS A 330 24.11 -7.04 -5.77
N LEU A 331 23.66 -6.71 -4.54
CA LEU A 331 23.90 -5.37 -3.97
C LEU A 331 25.39 -5.12 -3.75
N ILE A 332 26.10 -6.05 -3.11
CA ILE A 332 27.52 -5.90 -2.79
C ILE A 332 28.34 -5.81 -4.08
N ARG A 333 28.03 -6.65 -5.07
CA ARG A 333 28.64 -6.59 -6.41
C ARG A 333 28.47 -5.22 -7.05
N PHE A 334 27.26 -4.68 -6.99
CA PHE A 334 27.00 -3.33 -7.51
C PHE A 334 27.79 -2.27 -6.74
N LEU A 335 27.85 -2.32 -5.41
CA LEU A 335 28.62 -1.37 -4.60
C LEU A 335 30.13 -1.47 -4.87
N GLN A 336 30.66 -2.66 -5.13
CA GLN A 336 32.05 -2.89 -5.53
C GLN A 336 32.43 -2.17 -6.84
N THR A 337 31.48 -1.91 -7.73
CA THR A 337 31.77 -1.12 -8.95
C THR A 337 32.09 0.33 -8.65
N PHE A 338 31.60 0.88 -7.52
CA PHE A 338 31.88 2.25 -7.08
C PHE A 338 33.20 2.40 -6.33
N THR A 339 33.78 1.30 -5.84
CA THR A 339 35.06 1.34 -5.11
C THR A 339 36.29 1.25 -6.02
N LYS A 340 36.09 1.19 -7.34
CA LYS A 340 37.18 1.30 -8.31
C LYS A 340 37.84 2.68 -8.22
N PRO A 341 39.18 2.79 -8.21
CA PRO A 341 39.88 4.07 -8.02
C PRO A 341 39.39 5.20 -8.94
N GLU A 342 39.17 4.89 -10.22
CA GLU A 342 38.68 5.84 -11.23
C GLU A 342 37.25 6.33 -10.99
N VAL A 343 36.41 5.51 -10.34
CA VAL A 343 35.04 5.87 -9.98
C VAL A 343 35.03 6.69 -8.69
N ILE A 344 35.82 6.29 -7.68
CA ILE A 344 35.97 7.05 -6.42
C ILE A 344 36.40 8.49 -6.70
N LEU A 345 37.32 8.72 -7.65
CA LEU A 345 37.77 10.06 -8.01
C LEU A 345 36.63 10.99 -8.45
N LYS A 346 35.60 10.44 -9.10
CA LYS A 346 34.43 11.18 -9.59
C LYS A 346 33.32 11.26 -8.54
N THR A 347 32.98 10.12 -7.93
CA THR A 347 31.83 10.02 -7.01
C THR A 347 32.14 10.47 -5.59
N ARG A 348 33.42 10.43 -5.18
CA ARG A 348 33.86 10.65 -3.78
C ARG A 348 33.30 9.64 -2.78
N MET A 349 32.91 8.45 -3.25
CA MET A 349 32.30 7.41 -2.44
C MET A 349 33.18 6.15 -2.40
N ASP A 350 33.97 6.00 -1.33
CA ASP A 350 34.73 4.78 -1.03
C ASP A 350 33.87 3.74 -0.26
N SER A 351 34.46 2.58 0.03
CA SER A 351 33.81 1.48 0.78
C SER A 351 33.28 1.94 2.14
N SER A 352 34.01 2.81 2.84
CA SER A 352 33.62 3.36 4.14
C SER A 352 32.38 4.25 4.03
N ASN A 353 32.38 5.19 3.07
CA ASN A 353 31.26 6.09 2.83
C ASN A 353 30.02 5.34 2.34
N LEU A 354 30.19 4.35 1.45
CA LEU A 354 29.09 3.49 0.99
C LEU A 354 28.52 2.67 2.16
N GLY A 355 29.39 2.10 3.00
CA GLY A 355 29.00 1.39 4.22
C GLY A 355 28.12 2.26 5.14
N MET A 356 28.56 3.50 5.39
CA MET A 356 27.86 4.47 6.23
C MET A 356 26.45 4.79 5.73
N VAL A 357 26.28 5.00 4.42
CA VAL A 357 24.98 5.43 3.85
C VAL A 357 24.04 4.27 3.56
N MET A 358 24.57 3.06 3.33
CA MET A 358 23.77 1.88 3.00
C MET A 358 23.36 1.07 4.22
N ALA A 359 24.23 0.91 5.23
CA ALA A 359 23.94 0.07 6.39
C ALA A 359 22.59 0.38 7.08
N PRO A 360 22.19 1.65 7.32
CA PRO A 360 20.90 1.97 7.95
C PRO A 360 19.66 1.47 7.18
N ASN A 361 19.82 1.07 5.92
CA ASN A 361 18.74 0.55 5.09
C ASN A 361 18.71 -0.99 5.06
N LEU A 362 19.78 -1.65 5.50
CA LEU A 362 19.93 -3.11 5.47
C LEU A 362 19.70 -3.76 6.84
N PHE A 363 19.83 -2.98 7.92
CA PHE A 363 19.66 -3.42 9.30
C PHE A 363 18.44 -2.78 9.98
N ARG A 364 18.09 -3.31 11.15
CA ARG A 364 17.04 -2.80 12.03
C ARG A 364 17.59 -2.63 13.44
N PRO A 365 17.28 -1.52 14.11
CA PRO A 365 17.57 -1.37 15.52
C PRO A 365 16.99 -2.51 16.36
N VAL A 366 17.83 -3.11 17.22
CA VAL A 366 17.43 -4.17 18.17
C VAL A 366 17.43 -3.72 19.64
N SER A 367 17.82 -2.47 19.90
CA SER A 367 17.88 -1.89 21.24
C SER A 367 17.36 -0.45 21.20
N ASP A 368 16.70 -0.01 22.27
CA ASP A 368 16.30 1.38 22.46
C ASP A 368 17.37 2.20 23.22
N ASP A 369 18.43 1.55 23.74
CA ASP A 369 19.53 2.23 24.42
C ASP A 369 20.40 3.01 23.43
N PRO A 370 20.53 4.34 23.55
CA PRO A 370 21.32 5.16 22.63
C PRO A 370 22.78 4.71 22.50
N ARG A 371 23.39 4.15 23.56
CA ARG A 371 24.78 3.69 23.48
C ARG A 371 24.89 2.41 22.66
N ALA A 372 24.03 1.42 22.94
CA ALA A 372 23.94 0.20 22.14
C ALA A 372 23.63 0.49 20.67
N LEU A 373 22.73 1.45 20.39
CA LEU A 373 22.40 1.88 19.03
C LEU A 373 23.61 2.41 18.26
N LEU A 374 24.42 3.27 18.90
CA LEU A 374 25.62 3.84 18.29
C LEU A 374 26.71 2.77 18.06
N ASP A 375 26.91 1.86 19.02
CA ASP A 375 27.88 0.78 18.89
C ASP A 375 27.47 -0.21 17.78
N ASN A 376 26.20 -0.62 17.76
CA ASN A 376 25.67 -1.50 16.73
C ASN A 376 25.78 -0.87 15.34
N SER A 377 25.42 0.42 15.21
CA SER A 377 25.57 1.17 13.95
C SER A 377 27.01 1.15 13.44
N ARG A 378 28.01 1.35 14.31
CA ARG A 378 29.43 1.25 13.92
C ARG A 378 29.79 -0.14 13.40
N ARG A 379 29.31 -1.19 14.07
CA ARG A 379 29.58 -2.59 13.70
C ARG A 379 28.89 -3.00 12.41
N GLU A 380 27.66 -2.55 12.19
CA GLU A 380 26.91 -2.72 10.94
C GLU A 380 27.61 -2.06 9.75
N ILE A 381 28.10 -0.83 9.94
CA ILE A 381 28.90 -0.12 8.92
C ILE A 381 30.19 -0.87 8.62
N ASN A 382 30.92 -1.31 9.65
CA ASN A 382 32.16 -2.07 9.49
C ASN A 382 31.92 -3.40 8.77
N LEU A 383 30.85 -4.13 9.13
CA LEU A 383 30.46 -5.35 8.42
C LEU A 383 30.23 -5.06 6.94
N LEU A 384 29.42 -4.05 6.61
CA LEU A 384 29.11 -3.73 5.21
C LEU A 384 30.36 -3.30 4.43
N ARG A 385 31.25 -2.52 5.05
CA ARG A 385 32.56 -2.17 4.45
C ARG A 385 33.38 -3.44 4.16
N ASN A 386 33.48 -4.35 5.12
CA ASN A 386 34.19 -5.61 4.94
C ASN A 386 33.58 -6.43 3.79
N LEU A 387 32.25 -6.52 3.70
CA LEU A 387 31.62 -7.20 2.57
C LEU A 387 31.94 -6.54 1.23
N ILE A 388 31.92 -5.21 1.14
CA ILE A 388 32.29 -4.49 -0.10
C ILE A 388 33.75 -4.79 -0.48
N GLU A 389 34.67 -4.83 0.49
CA GLU A 389 36.10 -5.01 0.22
C GLU A 389 36.52 -6.46 -0.03
N GLY A 390 35.84 -7.44 0.58
CA GLY A 390 36.33 -8.82 0.65
C GLY A 390 35.34 -9.92 0.26
N LEU A 391 34.05 -9.62 0.05
CA LEU A 391 33.10 -10.64 -0.40
C LEU A 391 33.32 -10.95 -1.88
N ASP A 392 33.52 -12.22 -2.19
CA ASP A 392 33.48 -12.71 -3.56
C ASP A 392 32.03 -12.66 -4.06
N THR A 393 31.83 -11.99 -5.20
CA THR A 393 30.52 -11.79 -5.82
C THR A 393 30.46 -12.34 -7.25
N GLU A 394 31.41 -13.17 -7.67
CA GLU A 394 31.43 -13.77 -9.02
C GLU A 394 30.15 -14.55 -9.34
N ASP A 395 29.53 -15.21 -8.37
CA ASP A 395 28.25 -15.90 -8.56
C ASP A 395 27.11 -14.95 -8.98
N ALA A 396 27.20 -13.66 -8.65
CA ALA A 396 26.25 -12.64 -9.08
C ALA A 396 26.62 -12.00 -10.43
N ALA A 397 27.72 -12.41 -11.07
CA ALA A 397 28.16 -11.88 -12.36
C ALA A 397 27.18 -12.14 -13.51
N ILE A 398 26.25 -13.07 -13.34
CA ILE A 398 25.14 -13.30 -14.29
C ILE A 398 24.31 -12.01 -14.53
N TYR A 399 24.30 -11.09 -13.57
CA TYR A 399 23.62 -9.80 -13.67
C TYR A 399 24.50 -8.68 -14.28
N ASP A 400 25.76 -8.97 -14.63
CA ASP A 400 26.74 -8.01 -15.19
C ASP A 400 26.47 -7.51 -16.59
N SER A 401 25.69 -8.25 -17.37
CA SER A 401 25.26 -7.75 -18.68
C SER A 401 24.57 -6.39 -18.58
N GLU A 402 24.06 -6.04 -17.39
CA GLU A 402 23.42 -4.78 -17.06
C GLU A 402 24.35 -3.77 -16.37
N PHE A 403 25.53 -4.21 -15.93
CA PHE A 403 26.61 -3.41 -15.33
C PHE A 403 27.66 -2.94 -16.35
N ARG A 404 27.31 -2.85 -17.64
CA ARG A 404 28.26 -2.40 -18.67
C ARG A 404 28.46 -0.89 -18.61
N VAL A 405 29.64 -0.51 -18.13
CA VAL A 405 30.18 0.84 -18.25
C VAL A 405 30.83 0.93 -19.64
N ASP A 406 30.19 1.60 -20.59
CA ASP A 406 30.93 2.14 -21.71
C ASP A 406 31.80 3.26 -21.14
N ILE A 407 33.00 2.92 -20.67
CA ILE A 407 34.01 3.89 -20.29
C ILE A 407 34.48 4.50 -21.61
N VAL A 408 33.86 5.62 -22.00
CA VAL A 408 34.34 6.48 -23.09
C VAL A 408 35.58 7.24 -22.65
#